data_AF-A0A9F5MNS3-F1
#
_entry.id   AF-A0A9F5MNS3-F1
#
_cell.length_a   1.000
_cell.length_b   1.000
_cell.length_c   1.000
_cell.angle_alpha   90.00
_cell.angle_beta   90.00
_cell.angle_gamma   90.00
#
_symmetry.space_group_name_H-M   'P 1'
#
loop_
_entity.id
_entity.type
_entity.pdbx_description
1 polymer ?
#
loop_
_entity_poly.entity_id
_entity_poly.type
_entity_poly.pdbx_seq_one_letter_code
_entity_poly.pdbx_strand_id
1 'polypeptide(L)'
;ISQGAWQLFPTFAVHKESNPNGKGRSVRKSASSRQMRLGYRTPLAGGPIQPIRGWLPVCARSHSSDCRTAQLEAEGAQGGLRLPTPRKTGTTIAGVVYKEGIVLGADTRATEGMVVADKNCSKIHFIAPNIYCCGAGTAADTEMTTQMISSNMELHSLSTGRLPRVVTANRMLKQMLFRYQGYIGAALVLGGVDVTGPHLYSIYPHGSTDKLPYVTMGSGALAAMAVFEDKFKPDMEEEEAKQLVRDAIAAGIFNDLGSGSNIDLCVISKSKLDFLRPYNTPNKKGERQGKYRCEKGTTGILSEKVTRLELEVAEEAVQTMDTS
;
A
#
# COMPACT_ATOMS: atom_id res chain seq x y z
N ILE A 1 -25.65 21.40 16.22
CA ILE A 1 -26.37 21.69 14.96
C ILE A 1 -25.41 22.49 14.08
N SER A 2 -25.16 21.99 12.85
CA SER A 2 -24.41 22.57 11.69
C SER A 2 -22.98 23.12 11.94
N GLN A 3 -21.91 22.47 11.46
CA GLN A 3 -21.39 22.41 10.08
C GLN A 3 -21.09 23.76 9.42
N GLY A 4 -19.86 23.89 8.88
CA GLY A 4 -19.43 25.00 8.03
C GLY A 4 -18.01 24.80 7.50
N ALA A 5 -17.82 23.75 6.69
CA ALA A 5 -16.59 23.49 5.94
C ALA A 5 -16.51 24.40 4.70
N TRP A 6 -15.34 24.99 4.44
CA TRP A 6 -15.04 25.70 3.20
C TRP A 6 -14.37 24.73 2.23
N GLN A 7 -15.07 24.34 1.16
CA GLN A 7 -14.54 23.62 0.01
C GLN A 7 -14.58 24.53 -1.23
N LEU A 8 -13.41 24.77 -1.82
CA LEU A 8 -13.24 25.43 -3.11
C LEU A 8 -13.55 24.43 -4.24
N PHE A 9 -14.56 24.74 -5.06
CA PHE A 9 -14.84 24.03 -6.31
C PHE A 9 -14.24 24.79 -7.50
N PRO A 10 -13.56 24.13 -8.46
CA PRO A 10 -13.30 24.73 -9.76
C PRO A 10 -14.54 24.57 -10.68
N THR A 11 -14.99 25.70 -11.22
CA THR A 11 -16.01 25.84 -12.25
C THR A 11 -15.52 25.30 -13.60
N PHE A 12 -16.21 24.30 -14.15
CA PHE A 12 -16.01 23.88 -15.55
C PHE A 12 -16.82 24.79 -16.48
N ALA A 13 -16.12 25.56 -17.31
CA ALA A 13 -16.70 26.31 -18.42
C ALA A 13 -17.02 25.35 -19.58
N VAL A 14 -18.29 25.33 -20.02
CA VAL A 14 -18.73 24.57 -21.21
C VAL A 14 -18.64 25.49 -22.42
N HIS A 15 -17.65 25.28 -23.28
CA HIS A 15 -17.61 25.87 -24.62
C HIS A 15 -18.63 25.13 -25.53
N LYS A 16 -19.65 25.86 -26.01
CA LYS A 16 -20.53 25.43 -27.10
C LYS A 16 -19.94 25.87 -28.43
N GLU A 17 -19.45 24.93 -29.24
CA GLU A 17 -19.24 25.14 -30.67
C GLU A 17 -20.53 24.82 -31.44
N SER A 18 -21.10 25.84 -32.07
CA SER A 18 -22.22 25.71 -33.00
C SER A 18 -21.70 25.43 -34.41
N ASN A 19 -22.02 24.27 -34.99
CA ASN A 19 -21.76 23.99 -36.40
C ASN A 19 -22.96 24.47 -37.27
N PRO A 20 -22.77 25.39 -38.23
CA PRO A 20 -23.84 25.91 -39.06
C PRO A 20 -24.00 25.02 -40.29
N ASN A 21 -24.87 24.02 -40.22
CA ASN A 21 -25.53 23.45 -41.41
C ASN A 21 -26.67 22.53 -40.98
N GLY A 22 -27.87 23.11 -40.90
CA GLY A 22 -29.09 22.39 -40.60
C GLY A 22 -29.45 21.41 -41.72
N LYS A 23 -29.28 20.10 -41.44
CA LYS A 23 -30.07 19.02 -42.06
C LYS A 23 -30.28 17.92 -41.02
N GLY A 24 -31.48 17.88 -40.44
CA GLY A 24 -31.91 16.80 -39.56
C GLY A 24 -32.04 15.48 -40.33
N ARG A 25 -31.40 14.42 -39.82
CA ARG A 25 -31.71 13.03 -40.18
C ARG A 25 -32.00 12.24 -38.92
N SER A 26 -33.28 11.92 -38.75
CA SER A 26 -33.78 10.89 -37.85
C SER A 26 -33.22 9.52 -38.29
N VAL A 27 -32.47 8.85 -37.42
CA VAL A 27 -32.06 7.45 -37.62
C VAL A 27 -32.64 6.61 -36.48
N ARG A 28 -33.75 5.92 -36.77
CA ARG A 28 -34.28 4.82 -35.96
C ARG A 28 -33.21 3.71 -35.89
N LYS A 29 -32.73 3.37 -34.69
CA LYS A 29 -31.95 2.15 -34.48
C LYS A 29 -32.91 0.98 -34.20
N SER A 30 -33.09 0.10 -35.18
CA SER A 30 -33.67 -1.23 -34.97
C SER A 30 -32.60 -2.15 -34.38
N ALA A 31 -32.84 -2.73 -33.21
CA ALA A 31 -32.02 -3.81 -32.67
C ALA A 31 -32.36 -5.12 -33.39
N SER A 32 -31.43 -5.66 -34.17
CA SER A 32 -31.52 -7.05 -34.64
C SER A 32 -30.54 -7.92 -33.86
N SER A 33 -31.05 -8.85 -33.07
CA SER A 33 -30.29 -9.92 -32.42
C SER A 33 -29.75 -10.88 -33.47
N ARG A 34 -28.45 -10.83 -33.78
CA ARG A 34 -27.76 -11.91 -34.51
C ARG A 34 -27.02 -12.80 -33.54
N GLN A 35 -27.55 -14.01 -33.39
CA GLN A 35 -26.99 -15.14 -32.67
C GLN A 35 -25.79 -15.67 -33.49
N MET A 36 -24.55 -15.55 -33.00
CA MET A 36 -23.39 -16.20 -33.64
C MET A 36 -23.27 -17.65 -33.17
N ARG A 37 -23.31 -18.60 -34.11
CA ARG A 37 -22.91 -20.00 -33.89
C ARG A 37 -21.39 -20.08 -33.84
N LEU A 38 -20.84 -20.69 -32.78
CA LEU A 38 -19.44 -21.13 -32.76
C LEU A 38 -19.27 -22.33 -33.69
N GLY A 39 -18.53 -22.16 -34.77
CA GLY A 39 -17.99 -23.27 -35.56
C GLY A 39 -16.52 -23.47 -35.22
N TYR A 40 -16.18 -24.62 -34.63
CA TYR A 40 -14.79 -25.02 -34.42
C TYR A 40 -14.27 -25.71 -35.70
N ARG A 41 -13.25 -25.14 -36.35
CA ARG A 41 -12.39 -25.86 -37.29
C ARG A 41 -11.02 -26.01 -36.64
N THR A 42 -10.61 -27.25 -36.40
CA THR A 42 -9.24 -27.62 -36.06
C THR A 42 -8.39 -27.64 -37.34
N PRO A 43 -7.21 -27.00 -37.39
CA PRO A 43 -6.24 -27.26 -38.44
C PRO A 43 -5.27 -28.37 -38.01
N LEU A 44 -5.12 -29.36 -38.91
CA LEU A 44 -4.05 -30.35 -38.89
C LEU A 44 -2.72 -29.72 -39.33
N ALA A 45 -1.61 -30.20 -38.75
CA ALA A 45 -0.21 -30.07 -39.17
C ALA A 45 0.57 -28.75 -38.86
N GLY A 46 1.33 -28.76 -37.75
CA GLY A 46 2.80 -28.83 -37.80
C GLY A 46 3.66 -27.68 -38.35
N GLY A 47 3.36 -26.40 -38.09
CA GLY A 47 4.26 -25.27 -38.39
C GLY A 47 4.26 -24.17 -37.30
N PRO A 48 5.33 -23.35 -37.18
CA PRO A 48 5.42 -22.30 -36.16
C PRO A 48 4.39 -21.19 -36.41
N ILE A 49 3.65 -20.85 -35.35
CA ILE A 49 2.57 -19.87 -35.33
C ILE A 49 3.18 -18.47 -35.49
N GLN A 50 3.01 -17.84 -36.64
CA GLN A 50 3.25 -16.39 -36.78
C GLN A 50 2.03 -15.61 -36.23
N PRO A 51 2.25 -14.51 -35.50
CA PRO A 51 1.14 -13.72 -34.95
C PRO A 51 0.38 -13.06 -36.09
N ILE A 52 -0.93 -13.33 -36.17
CA ILE A 52 -1.85 -12.69 -37.09
C ILE A 52 -1.90 -11.19 -36.76
N ARG A 53 -1.41 -10.36 -37.68
CA ARG A 53 -1.66 -8.90 -37.68
C ARG A 53 -3.18 -8.70 -37.72
N GLY A 54 -3.77 -8.21 -36.62
CA GLY A 54 -5.17 -7.78 -36.63
C GLY A 54 -5.92 -7.91 -35.30
N TRP A 55 -5.36 -8.51 -34.27
CA TRP A 55 -5.99 -8.55 -32.94
C TRP A 55 -5.48 -7.42 -32.06
N LEU A 56 -5.97 -6.21 -32.32
CA LEU A 56 -6.06 -5.20 -31.26
C LEU A 56 -7.14 -5.70 -30.28
N PRO A 57 -6.85 -5.83 -28.98
CA PRO A 57 -7.86 -6.24 -28.02
C PRO A 57 -9.01 -5.23 -28.05
N VAL A 58 -10.23 -5.74 -28.00
CA VAL A 58 -11.48 -4.98 -27.85
C VAL A 58 -11.57 -4.41 -26.42
N CYS A 59 -10.52 -3.71 -25.99
CA CYS A 59 -10.45 -2.93 -24.75
C CYS A 59 -10.57 -1.43 -25.06
N ALA A 60 -10.74 -1.04 -26.33
CA ALA A 60 -10.74 0.35 -26.79
C ALA A 60 -12.02 1.16 -26.43
N ARG A 61 -12.84 0.72 -25.45
CA ARG A 61 -14.09 1.43 -25.08
C ARG A 61 -14.33 1.60 -23.59
N SER A 62 -13.41 1.20 -22.71
CA SER A 62 -13.42 1.65 -21.32
C SER A 62 -12.42 2.77 -21.17
N HIS A 63 -12.90 3.99 -20.88
CA HIS A 63 -12.06 5.11 -20.44
C HIS A 63 -11.53 4.85 -19.02
N SER A 64 -10.86 3.73 -18.77
CA SER A 64 -10.11 3.53 -17.53
C SER A 64 -8.76 4.23 -17.68
N SER A 65 -8.33 4.88 -16.60
CA SER A 65 -6.99 5.48 -16.44
C SER A 65 -5.88 4.56 -16.97
N ASP A 66 -6.05 3.26 -16.75
CA ASP A 66 -5.04 2.23 -16.99
C ASP A 66 -4.79 1.98 -18.49
N CYS A 67 -5.83 2.03 -19.33
CA CYS A 67 -5.68 1.91 -20.78
C CYS A 67 -4.94 3.11 -21.37
N ARG A 68 -5.15 4.31 -20.78
CA ARG A 68 -4.46 5.53 -21.19
C ARG A 68 -2.99 5.50 -20.79
N THR A 69 -2.69 5.03 -19.58
CA THR A 69 -1.30 4.84 -19.12
C THR A 69 -0.59 3.83 -20.01
N ALA A 70 -1.17 2.67 -20.30
CA ALA A 70 -0.57 1.67 -21.18
C ALA A 70 -0.32 2.19 -22.62
N GLN A 71 -1.21 3.04 -23.15
CA GLN A 71 -0.98 3.71 -24.44
C GLN A 71 0.18 4.70 -24.39
N LEU A 72 0.25 5.53 -23.34
CA LEU A 72 1.35 6.48 -23.14
C LEU A 72 2.68 5.77 -22.90
N GLU A 73 2.68 4.63 -22.23
CA GLU A 73 3.86 3.78 -22.05
C GLU A 73 4.36 3.22 -23.40
N ALA A 74 3.44 2.75 -24.25
CA ALA A 74 3.76 2.24 -25.58
C ALA A 74 4.27 3.36 -26.51
N GLU A 75 3.68 4.55 -26.46
CA GLU A 75 4.09 5.73 -27.23
C GLU A 75 5.46 6.27 -26.74
N GLY A 76 5.67 6.33 -25.42
CA GLY A 76 6.93 6.74 -24.80
C GLY A 76 8.08 5.79 -25.12
N ALA A 77 7.82 4.48 -25.14
CA ALA A 77 8.81 3.47 -25.54
C ALA A 77 9.24 3.62 -27.02
N GLN A 78 8.32 4.01 -27.91
CA GLN A 78 8.64 4.31 -29.31
C GLN A 78 9.46 5.61 -29.47
N GLY A 79 9.28 6.57 -28.56
CA GLY A 79 10.04 7.83 -28.51
C GLY A 79 11.39 7.76 -27.77
N GLY A 80 11.84 6.57 -27.33
CA GLY A 80 13.09 6.41 -26.58
C GLY A 80 13.05 6.93 -25.14
N LEU A 81 11.88 7.32 -24.63
CA LEU A 81 11.71 7.73 -23.24
C LEU A 81 11.68 6.49 -22.34
N ARG A 82 12.62 6.43 -21.39
CA ARG A 82 12.61 5.43 -20.33
C ARG A 82 11.64 5.85 -19.24
N LEU A 83 10.63 5.03 -19.00
CA LEU A 83 9.70 5.24 -17.89
C LEU A 83 10.42 5.09 -16.54
N PRO A 84 10.02 5.87 -15.52
CA PRO A 84 10.52 5.69 -14.17
C PRO A 84 10.18 4.28 -13.68
N THR A 85 11.20 3.52 -13.29
CA THR A 85 11.01 2.15 -12.80
C THR A 85 10.54 2.19 -11.35
N PRO A 86 9.47 1.47 -10.97
CA PRO A 86 9.01 1.40 -9.59
C PRO A 86 10.13 0.85 -8.70
N ARG A 87 10.45 1.58 -7.62
CA ARG A 87 11.48 1.20 -6.66
C ARG A 87 10.87 0.26 -5.63
N LYS A 88 11.40 -0.97 -5.58
CA LYS A 88 11.08 -1.94 -4.53
C LYS A 88 12.03 -1.74 -3.37
N THR A 89 11.48 -1.78 -2.15
CA THR A 89 12.28 -1.78 -0.93
C THR A 89 12.57 -3.21 -0.50
N GLY A 90 13.80 -3.47 -0.05
CA GLY A 90 14.09 -4.68 0.71
C GLY A 90 13.33 -4.66 2.03
N THR A 91 12.70 -5.78 2.41
CA THR A 91 11.77 -5.84 3.54
C THR A 91 11.55 -7.27 4.01
N THR A 92 11.40 -7.45 5.32
CA THR A 92 10.89 -8.69 5.91
C THR A 92 9.69 -8.35 6.78
N ILE A 93 8.53 -8.90 6.43
CA ILE A 93 7.32 -8.84 7.26
C ILE A 93 6.85 -10.25 7.56
N ALA A 94 6.32 -10.44 8.75
CA ALA A 94 5.84 -11.73 9.23
C ALA A 94 4.61 -11.56 10.12
N GLY A 95 3.80 -12.60 10.21
CA GLY A 95 2.67 -12.65 11.12
C GLY A 95 2.40 -14.06 11.61
N VAL A 96 1.91 -14.19 12.83
CA VAL A 96 1.50 -15.46 13.42
C VAL A 96 0.21 -15.30 14.22
N VAL A 97 -0.68 -16.28 14.10
CA VAL A 97 -1.86 -16.42 14.94
C VAL A 97 -1.46 -17.19 16.19
N TYR A 98 -1.81 -16.65 17.36
CA TYR A 98 -1.64 -17.31 18.65
C TYR A 98 -3.02 -17.49 19.31
N LYS A 99 -3.06 -18.14 20.47
CA LYS A 99 -4.30 -18.57 21.13
C LYS A 99 -5.35 -17.47 21.31
N GLU A 100 -4.94 -16.25 21.65
CA GLU A 100 -5.87 -15.14 21.96
C GLU A 100 -5.89 -14.03 20.89
N GLY A 101 -5.05 -14.12 19.85
CA GLY A 101 -4.86 -13.01 18.93
C GLY A 101 -3.85 -13.25 17.80
N ILE A 102 -3.26 -12.17 17.33
CA ILE A 102 -2.26 -12.15 16.26
C ILE A 102 -1.07 -11.30 16.66
N VAL A 103 0.13 -11.73 16.30
CA VAL A 103 1.33 -10.90 16.34
C VAL A 103 1.80 -10.65 14.92
N LEU A 104 1.92 -9.37 14.55
CA LEU A 104 2.54 -8.92 13.31
C LEU A 104 3.93 -8.37 13.62
N GLY A 105 4.88 -8.58 12.71
CA GLY A 105 6.24 -8.07 12.83
C GLY A 105 6.80 -7.57 11.52
N ALA A 106 7.64 -6.55 11.61
CA ALA A 106 8.32 -5.96 10.47
C ALA A 106 9.70 -5.42 10.85
N ASP A 107 10.61 -5.39 9.89
CA ASP A 107 11.84 -4.60 9.98
C ASP A 107 11.60 -3.13 9.60
N THR A 108 12.53 -2.25 9.96
CA THR A 108 12.36 -0.78 9.80
C THR A 108 13.27 -0.16 8.74
N ARG A 109 14.00 -0.96 7.96
CA ARG A 109 14.83 -0.47 6.85
C ARG A 109 14.01 -0.26 5.58
N ALA A 110 14.23 0.85 4.89
CA ALA A 110 13.78 1.04 3.51
C ALA A 110 14.99 1.33 2.61
N THR A 111 15.11 0.59 1.51
CA THR A 111 16.21 0.74 0.55
C THR A 111 15.73 1.39 -0.75
N GLU A 112 16.56 2.24 -1.33
CA GLU A 112 16.42 2.69 -2.71
C GLU A 112 17.57 2.09 -3.53
N GLY A 113 17.26 1.04 -4.29
CA GLY A 113 18.29 0.21 -4.90
C GLY A 113 19.17 -0.43 -3.83
N MET A 114 20.48 -0.21 -3.93
CA MET A 114 21.47 -0.76 -2.98
C MET A 114 21.80 0.19 -1.82
N VAL A 115 21.15 1.35 -1.75
CA VAL A 115 21.39 2.36 -0.70
C VAL A 115 20.25 2.33 0.30
N VAL A 116 20.57 2.39 1.59
CA VAL A 116 19.57 2.52 2.65
C VAL A 116 19.06 3.96 2.66
N ALA A 117 17.80 4.16 2.25
CA ALA A 117 17.14 5.46 2.20
C ALA A 117 16.62 5.88 3.59
N ASP A 118 15.98 4.95 4.30
CA ASP A 118 15.50 5.17 5.66
C ASP A 118 15.89 3.99 6.57
N LYS A 119 16.29 4.32 7.80
CA LYS A 119 16.64 3.35 8.84
C LYS A 119 15.49 3.07 9.80
N ASN A 120 14.46 3.93 9.84
CA ASN A 120 13.34 3.83 10.77
C ASN A 120 11.99 4.08 10.07
N CYS A 121 11.70 3.29 9.04
CA CYS A 121 10.44 3.31 8.31
C CYS A 121 9.38 2.42 8.99
N SER A 122 8.12 2.89 9.04
CA SER A 122 6.98 2.06 9.50
C SER A 122 6.45 1.22 8.36
N LYS A 123 6.32 -0.10 8.57
CA LYS A 123 5.70 -1.00 7.59
C LYS A 123 4.39 -1.61 8.06
N ILE A 124 4.06 -1.43 9.33
CA ILE A 124 2.81 -1.87 9.93
C ILE A 124 1.85 -0.66 9.88
N HIS A 125 0.81 -0.78 9.06
CA HIS A 125 -0.16 0.27 8.79
C HIS A 125 -1.49 -0.01 9.50
N PHE A 126 -2.12 1.05 9.99
CA PHE A 126 -3.44 1.02 10.61
C PHE A 126 -4.54 0.92 9.54
N ILE A 127 -5.47 -0.03 9.71
CA ILE A 127 -6.67 -0.15 8.87
C ILE A 127 -7.94 0.13 9.68
N ALA A 128 -8.03 -0.45 10.87
CA ALA A 128 -9.14 -0.26 11.80
C ALA A 128 -8.67 -0.53 13.24
N PRO A 129 -9.43 -0.15 14.27
CA PRO A 129 -9.03 -0.37 15.66
C PRO A 129 -8.63 -1.82 16.02
N ASN A 130 -9.18 -2.80 15.30
CA ASN A 130 -8.93 -4.24 15.48
C ASN A 130 -8.17 -4.89 14.32
N ILE A 131 -7.69 -4.11 13.34
CA ILE A 131 -7.08 -4.62 12.09
C ILE A 131 -5.85 -3.78 11.71
N TYR A 132 -4.73 -4.45 11.52
CA TYR A 132 -3.50 -3.87 10.98
C TYR A 132 -3.03 -4.63 9.75
N CYS A 133 -2.23 -3.96 8.93
CA CYS A 133 -1.70 -4.52 7.70
C CYS A 133 -0.22 -4.19 7.53
N CYS A 134 0.61 -5.19 7.31
CA CYS A 134 2.01 -5.00 6.98
C CYS A 134 2.19 -4.89 5.46
N GLY A 135 2.96 -3.89 5.02
CA GLY A 135 3.28 -3.66 3.61
C GLY A 135 4.68 -4.16 3.23
N ALA A 136 4.77 -4.81 2.07
CA ALA A 136 6.01 -5.15 1.38
C ALA A 136 5.88 -4.91 -0.13
N GLY A 137 7.02 -4.76 -0.82
CA GLY A 137 7.07 -4.48 -2.26
C GLY A 137 7.36 -3.02 -2.56
N THR A 138 6.54 -2.38 -3.40
CA THR A 138 6.66 -0.94 -3.68
C THR A 138 6.05 -0.16 -2.51
N ALA A 139 6.86 0.60 -1.76
CA ALA A 139 6.42 1.27 -0.54
C ALA A 139 5.23 2.23 -0.75
N ALA A 140 5.29 3.06 -1.81
CA ALA A 140 4.22 4.00 -2.12
C ALA A 140 2.89 3.30 -2.45
N ASP A 141 2.95 2.18 -3.19
CA ASP A 141 1.77 1.39 -3.53
C ASP A 141 1.11 0.82 -2.27
N THR A 142 1.92 0.29 -1.34
CA THR A 142 1.40 -0.26 -0.08
C THR A 142 0.78 0.82 0.79
N GLU A 143 1.40 1.99 0.87
CA GLU A 143 0.90 3.10 1.69
C GLU A 143 -0.42 3.65 1.16
N MET A 144 -0.49 3.96 -0.14
CA MET A 144 -1.72 4.49 -0.73
C MET A 144 -2.85 3.47 -0.76
N THR A 145 -2.53 2.19 -0.99
CA THR A 145 -3.53 1.12 -0.97
C THR A 145 -4.09 0.92 0.43
N THR A 146 -3.23 0.87 1.46
CA THR A 146 -3.70 0.70 2.85
C THR A 146 -4.47 1.91 3.35
N GLN A 147 -4.04 3.14 3.03
CA GLN A 147 -4.77 4.37 3.39
C GLN A 147 -6.17 4.42 2.76
N MET A 148 -6.29 4.09 1.47
CA MET A 148 -7.58 4.07 0.77
C MET A 148 -8.54 3.05 1.40
N ILE A 149 -8.03 1.86 1.74
CA ILE A 149 -8.83 0.81 2.38
C ILE A 149 -9.22 1.20 3.80
N SER A 150 -8.29 1.78 4.56
CA SER A 150 -8.55 2.30 5.91
C SER A 150 -9.70 3.31 5.92
N SER A 151 -9.68 4.28 4.99
CA SER A 151 -10.76 5.26 4.85
C SER A 151 -12.11 4.62 4.49
N ASN A 152 -12.13 3.66 3.56
CA ASN A 152 -13.36 2.93 3.22
C ASN A 152 -13.87 2.07 4.38
N MET A 153 -12.97 1.50 5.17
CA MET A 153 -13.31 0.70 6.35
C MET A 153 -13.88 1.57 7.47
N GLU A 154 -13.37 2.79 7.66
CA GLU A 154 -13.92 3.78 8.59
C GLU A 154 -15.31 4.24 8.15
N LEU A 155 -15.51 4.56 6.87
CA LEU A 155 -16.84 4.88 6.36
C LEU A 155 -17.83 3.72 6.56
N HIS A 156 -17.38 2.48 6.34
CA HIS A 156 -18.19 1.30 6.56
C HIS A 156 -18.54 1.07 8.04
N SER A 157 -17.59 1.28 8.96
CA SER A 157 -17.83 1.13 10.40
C SER A 157 -18.77 2.20 10.94
N LEU A 158 -18.62 3.46 10.49
CA LEU A 158 -19.52 4.56 10.85
C LEU A 158 -20.94 4.33 10.32
N SER A 159 -21.08 3.84 9.09
CA SER A 159 -22.40 3.55 8.51
C SER A 159 -23.10 2.36 9.19
N THR A 160 -22.36 1.34 9.62
CA THR A 160 -22.94 0.14 10.24
C THR A 160 -23.07 0.25 11.75
N GLY A 161 -22.39 1.22 12.38
CA GLY A 161 -22.29 1.36 13.82
C GLY A 161 -21.63 0.15 14.51
N ARG A 162 -20.81 -0.62 13.78
CA ARG A 162 -20.21 -1.87 14.26
C ARG A 162 -18.72 -1.93 13.95
N LEU A 163 -17.99 -2.70 14.75
CA LEU A 163 -16.59 -2.99 14.47
C LEU A 163 -16.44 -3.75 13.15
N PRO A 164 -15.50 -3.34 12.28
CA PRO A 164 -15.29 -3.99 11.00
C PRO A 164 -14.74 -5.41 11.14
N ARG A 165 -15.08 -6.27 10.16
CA ARG A 165 -14.56 -7.63 10.06
C ARG A 165 -13.32 -7.69 9.15
N VAL A 166 -12.38 -8.58 9.46
CA VAL A 166 -11.14 -8.76 8.69
C VAL A 166 -11.43 -9.19 7.25
N VAL A 167 -12.46 -10.01 7.06
CA VAL A 167 -12.90 -10.49 5.74
C VAL A 167 -13.34 -9.36 4.80
N THR A 168 -13.85 -8.23 5.35
CA THR A 168 -14.25 -7.07 4.56
C THR A 168 -13.04 -6.37 3.98
N ALA A 169 -12.03 -6.10 4.81
CA ALA A 169 -10.75 -5.52 4.37
C ALA A 169 -10.05 -6.43 3.34
N ASN A 170 -9.98 -7.74 3.60
CA ASN A 170 -9.42 -8.71 2.65
C ASN A 170 -10.13 -8.67 1.29
N ARG A 171 -11.47 -8.61 1.30
CA ARG A 171 -12.28 -8.54 0.07
C ARG A 171 -12.01 -7.27 -0.72
N MET A 172 -11.96 -6.12 -0.06
CA MET A 172 -11.70 -4.83 -0.71
C MET A 172 -10.30 -4.80 -1.33
N LEU A 173 -9.29 -5.25 -0.59
CA LEU A 173 -7.90 -5.32 -1.05
C LEU A 173 -7.76 -6.19 -2.30
N LYS A 174 -8.26 -7.43 -2.25
CA LYS A 174 -8.09 -8.34 -3.39
C LYS A 174 -8.81 -7.89 -4.65
N GLN A 175 -10.01 -7.28 -4.51
CA GLN A 175 -10.76 -6.76 -5.65
C GLN A 175 -10.07 -5.54 -6.26
N MET A 176 -9.52 -4.65 -5.42
CA MET A 176 -8.75 -3.50 -5.87
C MET A 176 -7.50 -3.94 -6.61
N LEU A 177 -6.67 -4.81 -6.02
CA LEU A 177 -5.42 -5.27 -6.62
C LEU A 177 -5.68 -6.06 -7.92
N PHE A 178 -6.70 -6.91 -7.95
CA PHE A 178 -7.09 -7.63 -9.16
C PHE A 178 -7.58 -6.69 -10.27
N ARG A 179 -8.26 -5.57 -9.93
CA ARG A 179 -8.67 -4.56 -10.92
C ARG A 179 -7.48 -4.00 -11.69
N TYR A 180 -6.35 -3.81 -11.01
CA TYR A 180 -5.10 -3.33 -11.60
C TYR A 180 -4.21 -4.46 -12.14
N GLN A 181 -4.68 -5.71 -12.22
CA GLN A 181 -3.98 -6.85 -12.84
C GLN A 181 -2.50 -7.02 -12.40
N GLY A 182 -2.16 -6.62 -11.17
CA GLY A 182 -0.80 -6.70 -10.63
C GLY A 182 0.16 -5.55 -10.98
N TYR A 183 -0.30 -4.47 -11.61
CA TYR A 183 0.51 -3.26 -11.80
C TYR A 183 0.85 -2.57 -10.47
N ILE A 184 -0.06 -2.67 -9.48
CA ILE A 184 0.20 -2.20 -8.11
C ILE A 184 1.02 -3.27 -7.39
N GLY A 185 2.27 -2.94 -7.06
CA GLY A 185 3.26 -3.85 -6.48
C GLY A 185 3.15 -4.04 -4.97
N ALA A 186 1.93 -4.11 -4.44
CA ALA A 186 1.67 -4.21 -3.00
C ALA A 186 1.52 -5.69 -2.58
N ALA A 187 2.48 -6.18 -1.80
CA ALA A 187 2.40 -7.44 -1.08
C ALA A 187 2.00 -7.13 0.37
N LEU A 188 0.90 -7.69 0.83
CA LEU A 188 0.29 -7.30 2.11
C LEU A 188 0.10 -8.51 3.02
N VAL A 189 0.39 -8.33 4.30
CA VAL A 189 -0.02 -9.26 5.36
C VAL A 189 -1.09 -8.55 6.18
N LEU A 190 -2.33 -9.05 6.12
CA LEU A 190 -3.48 -8.48 6.81
C LEU A 190 -3.81 -9.33 8.03
N GLY A 191 -3.74 -8.72 9.22
CA GLY A 191 -4.06 -9.38 10.48
C GLY A 191 -5.08 -8.57 11.28
N GLY A 192 -6.06 -9.26 11.84
CA GLY A 192 -6.97 -8.64 12.80
C GLY A 192 -7.75 -9.65 13.62
N VAL A 193 -8.38 -9.16 14.68
CA VAL A 193 -9.25 -9.96 15.54
C VAL A 193 -10.67 -9.44 15.38
N ASP A 194 -11.58 -10.31 14.96
CA ASP A 194 -13.00 -9.99 14.86
C ASP A 194 -13.85 -10.86 15.78
N VAL A 195 -15.16 -10.68 15.72
CA VAL A 195 -16.14 -11.43 16.54
C VAL A 195 -16.06 -12.95 16.35
N THR A 196 -15.53 -13.42 15.22
CA THR A 196 -15.35 -14.85 14.93
C THR A 196 -13.98 -15.38 15.34
N GLY A 197 -13.03 -14.49 15.67
CA GLY A 197 -11.69 -14.85 16.14
C GLY A 197 -10.56 -14.12 15.40
N PRO A 198 -9.30 -14.53 15.62
CA PRO A 198 -8.17 -14.03 14.87
C PRO A 198 -8.18 -14.55 13.43
N HIS A 199 -7.95 -13.65 12.47
CA HIS A 199 -7.72 -14.03 11.07
C HIS A 199 -6.48 -13.35 10.52
N LEU A 200 -5.61 -14.16 9.91
CA LEU A 200 -4.40 -13.72 9.24
C LEU A 200 -4.48 -14.11 7.76
N TYR A 201 -4.20 -13.14 6.89
CA TYR A 201 -4.22 -13.32 5.44
C TYR A 201 -2.91 -12.81 4.82
N SER A 202 -2.40 -13.53 3.85
CA SER A 202 -1.43 -13.00 2.87
C SER A 202 -2.19 -12.60 1.61
N ILE A 203 -1.85 -11.43 1.06
CA ILE A 203 -2.45 -10.89 -0.16
C ILE A 203 -1.30 -10.54 -1.11
N TYR A 204 -1.25 -11.23 -2.24
CA TYR A 204 -0.24 -11.00 -3.26
C TYR A 204 -0.68 -9.88 -4.23
N PRO A 205 0.26 -9.22 -4.92
CA PRO A 205 -0.02 -8.09 -5.82
C PRO A 205 -1.08 -8.36 -6.91
N HIS A 206 -1.23 -9.62 -7.33
CA HIS A 206 -2.22 -10.03 -8.34
C HIS A 206 -3.64 -10.21 -7.78
N GLY A 207 -3.84 -10.06 -6.47
CA GLY A 207 -5.12 -10.24 -5.80
C GLY A 207 -5.42 -11.67 -5.34
N SER A 208 -4.46 -12.60 -5.42
CA SER A 208 -4.59 -13.89 -4.74
C SER A 208 -4.46 -13.72 -3.23
N THR A 209 -5.21 -14.51 -2.47
CA THR A 209 -5.31 -14.39 -1.02
C THR A 209 -5.31 -15.75 -0.36
N ASP A 210 -4.46 -15.94 0.63
CA ASP A 210 -4.39 -17.17 1.42
C ASP A 210 -4.68 -16.88 2.89
N LYS A 211 -5.37 -17.81 3.56
CA LYS A 211 -5.64 -17.75 5.00
C LYS A 211 -4.79 -18.81 5.68
N LEU A 212 -3.84 -18.38 6.51
CA LEU A 212 -2.82 -19.26 7.09
C LEU A 212 -2.57 -18.91 8.57
N PRO A 213 -2.12 -19.87 9.39
CA PRO A 213 -1.80 -19.62 10.80
C PRO A 213 -0.54 -18.74 10.98
N TYR A 214 0.38 -18.77 10.03
CA TYR A 214 1.54 -17.89 9.96
C TYR A 214 1.84 -17.55 8.50
N VAL A 215 2.40 -16.36 8.25
CA VAL A 215 2.77 -15.90 6.91
C VAL A 215 4.03 -15.06 6.96
N THR A 216 4.81 -15.08 5.88
CA THR A 216 5.94 -14.18 5.66
C THR A 216 5.87 -13.59 4.26
N MET A 217 6.27 -12.34 4.11
CA MET A 217 6.34 -11.64 2.82
C MET A 217 7.55 -10.70 2.78
N GLY A 218 7.97 -10.33 1.57
CA GLY A 218 9.15 -9.48 1.33
C GLY A 218 10.39 -10.25 0.87
N SER A 219 11.53 -9.57 0.79
CA SER A 219 12.80 -10.14 0.31
C SER A 219 13.40 -11.16 1.29
N GLY A 220 13.34 -10.89 2.60
CA GLY A 220 13.83 -11.82 3.63
C GLY A 220 12.78 -12.85 4.10
N ALA A 221 11.67 -12.99 3.38
CA ALA A 221 10.55 -13.86 3.74
C ALA A 221 10.95 -15.33 3.91
N LEU A 222 11.90 -15.82 3.10
CA LEU A 222 12.36 -17.21 3.13
C LEU A 222 13.14 -17.53 4.41
N ALA A 223 14.00 -16.60 4.86
CA ALA A 223 14.73 -16.75 6.12
C ALA A 223 13.78 -16.73 7.33
N ALA A 224 12.78 -15.84 7.30
CA ALA A 224 11.73 -15.80 8.32
C ALA A 224 10.88 -17.10 8.32
N MET A 225 10.56 -17.64 7.14
CA MET A 225 9.77 -18.87 7.02
C MET A 225 10.49 -20.07 7.62
N ALA A 226 11.81 -20.18 7.42
CA ALA A 226 12.60 -21.27 8.00
C ALA A 226 12.50 -21.32 9.53
N VAL A 227 12.44 -20.16 10.19
CA VAL A 227 12.27 -20.08 11.65
C VAL A 227 10.86 -20.47 12.08
N PHE A 228 9.84 -20.08 11.32
CA PHE A 228 8.47 -20.49 11.61
C PHE A 228 8.29 -22.01 11.46
N GLU A 229 8.78 -22.61 10.38
CA GLU A 229 8.65 -24.06 10.17
C GLU A 229 9.37 -24.89 11.25
N ASP A 230 10.49 -24.39 11.80
CA ASP A 230 11.23 -25.09 12.86
C ASP A 230 10.57 -24.99 14.24
N LYS A 231 10.05 -23.80 14.59
CA LYS A 231 9.66 -23.48 15.97
C LYS A 231 8.17 -23.26 16.21
N PHE A 232 7.35 -23.14 15.16
CA PHE A 232 5.93 -22.86 15.31
C PHE A 232 5.20 -24.01 16.02
N LYS A 233 4.29 -23.65 16.92
CA LYS A 233 3.34 -24.56 17.54
C LYS A 233 1.93 -23.96 17.44
N PRO A 234 0.89 -24.79 17.28
CA PRO A 234 -0.48 -24.29 17.41
C PRO A 234 -0.72 -23.79 18.84
N ASP A 235 -1.60 -22.80 18.98
CA ASP A 235 -2.10 -22.28 20.27
C ASP A 235 -1.02 -21.80 21.26
N MET A 236 0.07 -21.21 20.75
CA MET A 236 1.09 -20.56 21.58
C MET A 236 0.52 -19.44 22.46
N GLU A 237 1.21 -19.21 23.58
CA GLU A 237 0.95 -18.06 24.47
C GLU A 237 1.55 -16.76 23.88
N GLU A 238 1.05 -15.60 24.31
CA GLU A 238 1.40 -14.29 23.72
C GLU A 238 2.91 -14.02 23.68
N GLU A 239 3.62 -14.26 24.78
CA GLU A 239 5.07 -14.02 24.85
C GLU A 239 5.89 -14.98 23.99
N GLU A 240 5.48 -16.25 23.87
CA GLU A 240 6.12 -17.22 22.96
C GLU A 240 5.94 -16.78 21.51
N ALA A 241 4.73 -16.31 21.14
CA ALA A 241 4.46 -15.78 19.81
C ALA A 241 5.27 -14.52 19.49
N LYS A 242 5.41 -13.58 20.45
CA LYS A 242 6.24 -12.37 20.29
C LYS A 242 7.71 -12.72 20.05
N GLN A 243 8.24 -13.67 20.81
CA GLN A 243 9.62 -14.13 20.65
C GLN A 243 9.82 -14.84 19.30
N LEU A 244 8.87 -15.67 18.87
CA LEU A 244 8.93 -16.37 17.59
C LEU A 244 8.97 -15.37 16.42
N VAL A 245 8.09 -14.36 16.42
CA VAL A 245 8.09 -13.33 15.37
C VAL A 245 9.38 -12.50 15.41
N ARG A 246 9.89 -12.16 16.60
CA ARG A 246 11.18 -11.46 16.73
C ARG A 246 12.33 -12.29 16.14
N ASP A 247 12.39 -13.58 16.44
CA ASP A 247 13.39 -14.51 15.88
C ASP A 247 13.28 -14.57 14.35
N ALA A 248 12.07 -14.68 13.81
CA ALA A 248 11.82 -14.76 12.37
C ALA A 248 12.25 -13.47 11.63
N ILE A 249 11.89 -12.29 12.16
CA ILE A 249 12.34 -11.02 11.57
C ILE A 249 13.86 -10.84 11.74
N ALA A 250 14.43 -11.23 12.87
CA ALA A 250 15.89 -11.17 13.08
C ALA A 250 16.64 -12.06 12.09
N ALA A 251 16.13 -13.26 11.79
CA ALA A 251 16.69 -14.11 10.74
C ALA A 251 16.64 -13.43 9.37
N GLY A 252 15.55 -12.74 9.03
CA GLY A 252 15.49 -11.89 7.84
C GLY A 252 16.54 -10.77 7.84
N ILE A 253 16.69 -10.05 8.96
CA ILE A 253 17.66 -8.95 9.11
C ILE A 253 19.12 -9.40 8.87
N PHE A 254 19.50 -10.58 9.36
CA PHE A 254 20.88 -11.04 9.26
C PHE A 254 21.19 -11.82 7.97
N ASN A 255 20.17 -12.30 7.25
CA ASN A 255 20.35 -13.08 6.02
C ASN A 255 19.90 -12.36 4.73
N ASP A 256 19.21 -11.21 4.83
CA ASP A 256 18.81 -10.38 3.68
C ASP A 256 19.45 -8.99 3.72
N LEU A 257 20.05 -8.55 2.61
CA LEU A 257 20.68 -7.23 2.49
C LEU A 257 19.65 -6.09 2.54
N GLY A 258 18.47 -6.37 2.00
CA GLY A 258 17.37 -5.43 1.90
C GLY A 258 16.71 -5.11 3.24
N SER A 259 16.81 -6.04 4.19
CA SER A 259 16.18 -5.95 5.50
C SER A 259 17.17 -5.47 6.57
N GLY A 260 16.67 -4.82 7.63
CA GLY A 260 17.54 -4.42 8.75
C GLY A 260 16.98 -3.37 9.69
N SER A 261 17.88 -2.84 10.53
CA SER A 261 17.60 -1.86 11.57
C SER A 261 16.83 -2.45 12.76
N ASN A 262 15.77 -1.79 13.24
CA ASN A 262 14.95 -2.23 14.37
C ASN A 262 13.87 -3.22 13.92
N ILE A 263 13.35 -3.96 14.89
CA ILE A 263 12.17 -4.82 14.76
C ILE A 263 11.00 -4.14 15.46
N ASP A 264 9.91 -3.99 14.73
CA ASP A 264 8.63 -3.52 15.25
C ASP A 264 7.68 -4.70 15.39
N LEU A 265 6.91 -4.73 16.48
CA LEU A 265 5.87 -5.72 16.72
C LEU A 265 4.52 -5.03 16.95
N CYS A 266 3.45 -5.66 16.47
CA CYS A 266 2.08 -5.28 16.77
C CYS A 266 1.33 -6.51 17.26
N VAL A 267 0.87 -6.45 18.52
CA VAL A 267 0.07 -7.51 19.15
C VAL A 267 -1.37 -7.06 19.15
N ILE A 268 -2.24 -7.87 18.54
CA ILE A 268 -3.67 -7.61 18.41
C ILE A 268 -4.40 -8.75 19.11
N SER A 269 -5.07 -8.45 20.22
CA SER A 269 -5.95 -9.38 20.92
C SER A 269 -7.39 -8.83 20.93
N LYS A 270 -8.33 -9.56 21.54
CA LYS A 270 -9.73 -9.11 21.66
C LYS A 270 -9.89 -7.85 22.52
N SER A 271 -9.02 -7.66 23.51
CA SER A 271 -9.12 -6.60 24.53
C SER A 271 -7.99 -5.58 24.43
N LYS A 272 -6.85 -5.97 23.86
CA LYS A 272 -5.60 -5.22 23.91
C LYS A 272 -5.03 -5.04 22.51
N LEU A 273 -4.47 -3.86 22.27
CA LEU A 273 -3.71 -3.54 21.08
C LEU A 273 -2.39 -2.90 21.53
N ASP A 274 -1.29 -3.62 21.34
CA ASP A 274 0.04 -3.12 21.66
C ASP A 274 0.84 -2.91 20.38
N PHE A 275 1.19 -1.66 20.10
CA PHE A 275 2.12 -1.30 19.04
C PHE A 275 3.50 -0.99 19.65
N LEU A 276 4.45 -1.90 19.48
CA LEU A 276 5.76 -1.88 20.12
C LEU A 276 6.82 -1.42 19.13
N ARG A 277 7.22 -0.15 19.24
CA ARG A 277 8.20 0.49 18.37
C ARG A 277 9.18 1.36 19.16
N PRO A 278 10.47 0.99 19.26
CA PRO A 278 11.07 -0.27 18.82
C PRO A 278 10.82 -1.41 19.83
N TYR A 279 10.66 -2.65 19.34
CA TYR A 279 10.67 -3.84 20.22
C TYR A 279 12.10 -4.36 20.44
N ASN A 280 12.88 -4.48 19.37
CA ASN A 280 14.26 -4.96 19.44
C ASN A 280 15.19 -4.17 18.49
N THR A 281 16.40 -3.89 18.96
CA THR A 281 17.44 -3.17 18.21
C THR A 281 18.70 -4.05 18.11
N PRO A 282 18.81 -4.89 17.07
CA PRO A 282 19.91 -5.85 16.93
C PRO A 282 21.26 -5.16 16.72
N ASN A 283 21.28 -4.08 15.93
CA ASN A 283 22.51 -3.39 15.55
C ASN A 283 22.50 -1.94 16.06
N LYS A 284 23.61 -1.51 16.68
CA LYS A 284 23.82 -0.12 17.12
C LYS A 284 24.88 0.55 16.25
N LYS A 285 24.71 1.85 16.03
CA LYS A 285 25.71 2.66 15.30
C LYS A 285 26.90 2.93 16.23
N GLY A 286 28.12 2.77 15.73
CA GLY A 286 29.33 3.14 16.46
C GLY A 286 29.44 4.65 16.70
N GLU A 287 30.25 5.00 17.71
CA GLU A 287 30.53 6.40 18.06
C GLU A 287 31.50 7.03 17.05
N ARG A 288 31.32 8.32 16.77
CA ARG A 288 32.22 9.05 15.87
C ARG A 288 33.48 9.46 16.64
N GLN A 289 34.63 8.98 16.21
CA GLN A 289 35.92 9.31 16.84
C GLN A 289 36.44 10.71 16.45
N GLY A 290 36.10 11.21 15.27
CA GLY A 290 36.54 12.52 14.76
C GLY A 290 35.44 13.58 14.74
N LYS A 291 35.81 14.83 15.03
CA LYS A 291 34.94 16.01 14.89
C LYS A 291 35.21 16.70 13.55
N TYR A 292 34.21 16.69 12.66
CA TYR A 292 34.28 17.33 11.34
C TYR A 292 33.43 18.60 11.23
N ARG A 293 33.18 19.28 12.37
CA ARG A 293 32.45 20.54 12.37
C ARG A 293 33.45 21.66 12.07
N CYS A 294 33.25 22.35 10.96
CA CYS A 294 34.01 23.55 10.60
C CYS A 294 33.44 24.78 11.33
N GLU A 295 34.30 25.77 11.58
CA GLU A 295 33.88 27.07 12.14
C GLU A 295 33.04 27.87 11.12
N LYS A 296 32.25 28.83 11.60
CA LYS A 296 31.47 29.71 10.70
C LYS A 296 32.42 30.57 9.86
N GLY A 297 32.05 30.83 8.61
CA GLY A 297 32.86 31.64 7.67
C GLY A 297 33.80 30.83 6.76
N THR A 298 33.85 29.50 6.88
CA THR A 298 34.68 28.66 6.00
C THR A 298 34.10 28.42 4.61
N THR A 299 32.84 28.79 4.36
CA THR A 299 32.15 28.59 3.07
C THR A 299 31.98 29.94 2.38
N GLY A 300 32.46 30.08 1.14
CA GLY A 300 32.28 31.30 0.35
C GLY A 300 30.81 31.53 -0.01
N ILE A 301 30.25 32.67 0.42
CA ILE A 301 28.88 33.08 0.12
C ILE A 301 28.92 34.16 -0.97
N LEU A 302 28.21 33.97 -2.08
CA LEU A 302 28.17 34.93 -3.20
C LEU A 302 27.17 36.06 -2.96
N SER A 303 26.00 35.74 -2.42
CA SER A 303 24.94 36.71 -2.11
C SER A 303 24.12 36.19 -0.94
N GLU A 304 23.64 37.10 -0.11
CA GLU A 304 22.81 36.80 1.05
C GLU A 304 21.58 37.71 1.01
N LYS A 305 20.40 37.15 1.32
CA LYS A 305 19.16 37.91 1.46
C LYS A 305 18.52 37.57 2.79
N VAL A 306 18.31 38.58 3.62
CA VAL A 306 17.66 38.45 4.91
C VAL A 306 16.25 39.03 4.82
N THR A 307 15.23 38.18 5.03
CA THR A 307 13.82 38.58 5.08
C THR A 307 13.39 38.63 6.54
N ARG A 308 13.07 39.82 7.06
CA ARG A 308 12.52 39.98 8.41
C ARG A 308 11.02 39.69 8.36
N LEU A 309 10.53 38.89 9.31
CA LEU A 309 9.10 38.61 9.49
C LEU A 309 8.55 39.57 10.54
N GLU A 310 7.51 40.34 10.20
CA GLU A 310 6.77 41.14 11.17
C GLU A 310 5.72 40.25 11.84
N LEU A 311 5.81 40.08 13.16
CA LEU A 311 4.84 39.33 13.97
C LEU A 311 3.98 40.35 14.72
N GLU A 312 2.71 40.49 14.33
CA GLU A 312 1.72 41.18 15.15
C GLU A 312 1.30 40.26 16.30
N VAL A 313 1.59 40.67 17.53
CA VAL A 313 1.16 39.95 18.74
C VAL A 313 -0.30 40.31 18.98
N ALA A 314 -1.21 39.41 18.62
CA ALA A 314 -2.61 39.53 19.00
C ALA A 314 -2.79 39.04 20.45
N GLU A 315 -3.03 39.95 21.38
CA GLU A 315 -3.49 39.60 22.73
C GLU A 315 -5.01 39.38 22.70
N GLU A 316 -5.45 38.13 22.72
CA GLU A 316 -6.86 37.79 22.94
C GLU A 316 -7.14 37.73 24.46
N ALA A 317 -7.84 38.74 24.98
CA ALA A 317 -8.38 38.70 26.34
C ALA A 317 -9.68 37.89 26.34
N VAL A 318 -9.64 36.69 26.93
CA VAL A 318 -10.84 35.86 27.14
C VAL A 318 -11.68 36.50 28.24
N GLN A 319 -12.79 37.15 27.87
CA GLN A 319 -13.80 37.58 28.83
C GLN A 319 -14.67 36.38 29.22
N THR A 320 -14.55 35.93 30.46
CA THR A 320 -15.48 34.98 31.06
C THR A 320 -16.79 35.71 31.34
N MET A 321 -17.88 35.31 30.67
CA MET A 321 -19.22 35.76 31.05
C MET A 321 -19.66 35.03 32.31
N ASP A 322 -19.96 35.79 33.36
CA ASP A 322 -20.62 35.27 34.56
C ASP A 322 -22.05 34.84 34.22
N THR A 323 -22.28 33.53 34.19
CA THR A 323 -23.63 32.97 34.20
C THR A 323 -24.12 32.93 35.64
N SER A 324 -24.75 34.02 36.07
CA SER A 324 -25.55 34.09 37.31
C SER A 324 -26.90 33.42 37.12
#